data_AF-A0A931QIW1-F1
#
_entry.id   AF-A0A931QIW1-F1
#
_cell.length_a   1.000
_cell.length_b   1.000
_cell.length_c   1.000
_cell.angle_alpha   90.00
_cell.angle_beta   90.00
_cell.angle_gamma   90.00
#
_symmetry.space_group_name_H-M   'P 1'
#
loop_
_entity.id
_entity.type
_entity.pdbx_description
1 polymer ?
#
loop_
_entity_poly.entity_id
_entity_poly.type
_entity_poly.pdbx_seq_one_letter_code
_entity_poly.pdbx_strand_id
1 'polypeptide(L)' 'AGTTDGRAVSKKIHDSSFRGALGEIAFDPKGDVRTAPYVVWITRGGKFEEIGSKPAP' A
#
# COMPACT_ATOMS: atom_id res chain seq x y z
N ALA A 1 1.58 -9.29 15.72
CA ALA A 1 1.07 -10.53 16.32
C ALA A 1 2.11 -11.22 17.19
N GLY A 2 3.43 -11.05 16.93
CA GLY A 2 4.48 -11.70 17.73
C GLY A 2 4.55 -13.21 17.52
N THR A 3 3.94 -13.71 16.45
CA THR A 3 3.76 -15.11 16.12
C THR A 3 3.66 -15.26 14.60
N THR A 4 3.82 -16.49 14.11
CA THR A 4 3.62 -16.90 12.72
C THR A 4 2.30 -17.64 12.49
N ASP A 5 1.45 -17.76 13.52
CA ASP A 5 0.09 -18.31 13.37
C ASP A 5 -0.75 -17.47 12.41
N GLY A 6 -1.29 -18.10 11.37
CA GLY A 6 -2.00 -17.41 10.29
C GLY A 6 -3.26 -16.68 10.75
N ARG A 7 -3.99 -17.22 11.73
CA ARG A 7 -5.22 -16.59 12.24
C ARG A 7 -4.89 -15.33 13.05
N ALA A 8 -3.89 -15.40 13.93
CA ALA A 8 -3.43 -14.26 14.71
C ALA A 8 -2.83 -13.16 13.83
N VAL A 9 -2.06 -13.54 12.81
CA VAL A 9 -1.50 -12.60 11.83
C VAL A 9 -2.61 -11.93 11.01
N SER A 10 -3.53 -12.71 10.44
CA SER A 10 -4.65 -12.19 9.65
C SER A 10 -5.50 -11.22 10.46
N LYS A 11 -5.85 -11.56 11.71
CA LYS A 11 -6.58 -10.65 12.61
C LYS A 11 -5.82 -9.32 12.79
N LYS A 12 -4.51 -9.37 13.04
CA LYS A 12 -3.71 -8.16 13.23
C LYS A 12 -3.61 -7.31 11.96
N ILE A 13 -3.60 -7.94 10.77
CA ILE A 13 -3.61 -7.24 9.49
C ILE A 13 -4.89 -6.41 9.31
N HIS A 14 -6.05 -6.95 9.68
CA HIS A 14 -7.34 -6.25 9.56
C HIS A 14 -7.53 -5.13 10.61
N ASP A 15 -6.91 -5.27 11.79
CA ASP A 15 -7.07 -4.36 12.93
C ASP A 15 -6.02 -3.21 12.97
N SER A 16 -5.19 -3.03 11.95
CA SER A 16 -4.07 -2.08 12.01
C SER A 16 -3.77 -1.42 10.66
N SER A 17 -3.15 -0.24 10.71
CA SER A 17 -2.48 0.35 9.56
C SER A 17 -0.98 0.10 9.63
N PHE A 18 -0.34 0.05 8.46
CA PHE A 18 1.07 -0.26 8.28
C PHE A 18 1.70 0.80 7.39
N ARG A 19 2.82 1.39 7.84
CA ARG A 19 3.59 2.35 7.04
C ARG A 19 4.77 1.67 6.38
N GLY A 20 4.87 1.77 5.06
CA GLY A 20 5.92 1.15 4.25
C GLY A 20 6.24 1.92 2.97
N ALA A 21 6.85 1.23 2.00
CA ALA A 21 7.28 1.83 0.73
C ALA A 21 6.13 2.44 -0.10
N LEU A 22 4.90 1.96 0.09
CA LEU A 22 3.70 2.47 -0.59
C LEU A 22 2.93 3.49 0.27
N GLY A 23 3.53 4.00 1.34
CA GLY A 23 2.85 4.87 2.31
C GLY A 23 2.11 4.09 3.39
N GLU A 24 1.00 4.65 3.87
CA GLU A 24 0.14 4.01 4.86
C GLU A 24 -0.87 3.09 4.18
N ILE A 25 -0.91 1.82 4.61
CA ILE A 25 -1.77 0.77 4.07
C ILE A 25 -2.67 0.25 5.20
N ALA A 26 -3.94 0.04 4.89
CA ALA A 26 -4.90 -0.65 5.75
C ALA A 26 -5.78 -1.57 4.90
N PHE A 27 -6.35 -2.61 5.53
CA PHE A 27 -7.14 -3.63 4.83
C PHE A 27 -8.61 -3.58 5.26
N ASP A 28 -9.51 -3.86 4.32
CA ASP A 28 -10.94 -4.01 4.57
C ASP A 28 -11.27 -5.46 5.03
N PRO A 29 -12.52 -5.76 5.44
CA PRO A 29 -12.90 -7.10 5.90
C PRO A 29 -12.75 -8.22 4.86
N LYS A 30 -12.65 -7.90 3.57
CA LYS A 30 -12.41 -8.87 2.49
C LYS A 30 -10.93 -9.11 2.25
N GLY A 31 -10.06 -8.31 2.87
CA GLY A 31 -8.62 -8.34 2.68
C GLY A 31 -8.14 -7.39 1.58
N ASP A 32 -9.02 -6.55 1.02
CA ASP A 32 -8.65 -5.56 0.03
C ASP A 32 -7.99 -4.35 0.69
N VAL A 33 -7.05 -3.71 0.00
CA VAL A 33 -6.43 -2.47 0.49
C VAL A 33 -7.49 -1.35 0.46
N ARG A 34 -7.70 -0.67 1.59
CA ARG A 34 -8.71 0.40 1.73
C ARG A 34 -8.48 1.60 0.81
N THR A 35 -7.22 1.90 0.52
CA THR A 35 -6.83 2.99 -0.38
C THR A 35 -5.89 2.44 -1.43
N ALA A 36 -6.39 2.25 -2.65
CA ALA A 36 -5.57 1.90 -3.80
C ALA A 36 -5.52 3.09 -4.76
N PRO A 37 -4.54 4.00 -4.64
CA PRO A 37 -4.35 5.05 -5.63
C PRO A 37 -3.80 4.40 -6.91
N TYR A 38 -4.68 4.13 -7.87
CA TYR A 38 -4.24 3.74 -9.20
C TYR A 38 -3.51 4.93 -9.83
N VAL A 39 -2.23 4.74 -10.09
CA VAL A 39 -1.35 5.73 -10.71
C VAL A 39 -0.95 5.25 -12.09
N VAL A 40 -0.86 6.18 -13.03
CA VAL A 40 -0.35 5.88 -14.38
C VAL A 40 1.12 6.27 -14.40
N TRP A 41 1.99 5.35 -14.83
CA TRP A 41 3.42 5.61 -14.97
C TRP A 41 3.80 5.75 -16.45
N ILE A 42 4.78 6.61 -16.71
CA ILE A 42 5.51 6.68 -17.97
C ILE A 42 6.98 6.36 -17.72
N THR A 43 7.59 5.58 -18.61
CA THR A 43 9.02 5.27 -18.54
C THR A 43 9.81 6.26 -19.39
N ARG A 44 10.71 7.03 -18.78
CA ARG A 44 11.63 7.95 -19.47
C ARG A 44 13.05 7.77 -18.96
N GLY A 45 14.01 7.62 -19.87
CA GLY A 45 15.43 7.45 -19.50
C GLY A 45 15.70 6.29 -18.52
N GLY A 46 14.90 5.23 -18.59
CA GLY A 46 15.00 4.07 -17.69
C GLY A 46 14.40 4.26 -16.29
N LYS A 47 13.65 5.35 -16.05
CA LYS A 47 12.99 5.64 -14.77
C LYS A 47 11.47 5.66 -14.94
N PHE A 48 10.74 5.30 -13.89
CA PHE A 48 9.29 5.46 -13.81
C PHE A 48 8.95 6.87 -13.30
N GLU A 49 8.13 7.59 -14.05
CA GLU A 49 7.58 8.90 -13.69
C GLU A 49 6.05 8.79 -13.63
N GLU A 50 5.42 9.33 -12.59
CA GLU A 50 3.96 9.32 -12.46
C GLU A 50 3.34 10.39 -13.37
N ILE A 51 2.29 10.03 -14.11
CA ILE A 51 1.53 10.95 -14.96
C ILE A 51 0.48 11.66 -14.10
N GLY A 52 0.56 12.99 -14.01
CA GLY A 52 -0.44 13.82 -13.33
C GLY A 52 -0.16 14.12 -11.86
N SER A 53 0.94 13.62 -11.30
CA SER A 53 1.44 14.13 -10.02
C SER A 53 1.92 15.57 -10.22
N LYS A 54 1.47 16.48 -9.34
CA LYS A 54 2.04 17.83 -9.27
C LYS A 54 3.52 17.65 -8.88
N PRO A 55 4.49 18.31 -9.55
CA PRO A 55 5.87 18.28 -9.09
C PRO A 55 5.91 18.67 -7.61
N ALA A 56 6.64 17.90 -6.79
CA ALA A 56 6.95 18.35 -5.44
C ALA A 56 7.68 19.71 -5.54
N PRO A 57 7.35 20.70 -4.68
CA PRO A 57 7.99 22.01 -4.70
C PRO A 57 9.50 21.93 -4.46
#